data_AF-A0A9X9A6S2-F1
#
_entry.id   AF-A0A9X9A6S2-F1
#
_cell.length_a   1.000
_cell.length_b   1.000
_cell.length_c   1.000
_cell.angle_alpha   90.00
_cell.angle_beta   90.00
_cell.angle_gamma   90.00
#
_symmetry.space_group_name_H-M   'P 1'
#
loop_
_entity.id
_entity.type
_entity.pdbx_description
1 polymer ?
#
loop_
_entity_poly.entity_id
_entity_poly.type
_entity_poly.pdbx_seq_one_letter_code
_entity_poly.pdbx_strand_id
1 'polypeptide(L)'
;SLPGWAGMIRWRSQQSIQEQELLIEYLAVRISMELAIVKPYLPLKNQKVEKKVAIVTLIASWIYWGNISTREWLRMPAAEQSELLAFAYRFDENIRRKLWLEAWEQTHAEQLREKIASKQRAANDKKRVVAQLAFCIDVRSEPFRRHLEKLGPFETFGIAGFFGLPIATSELGSNDSHPSLPVILKPKHQIKELTDENEFKSYEQRKRVGSSVRYTFKTMK
;
A
#
# COMPACT_ATOMS: atom_id res chain seq x y z
N SER A 1 12.28 23.74 -16.85
CA SER A 1 13.07 22.57 -16.43
C SER A 1 12.42 21.98 -15.18
N LEU A 2 12.44 20.65 -15.01
CA LEU A 2 12.01 20.06 -13.73
C LEU A 2 13.01 20.48 -12.63
N PRO A 3 12.58 20.87 -11.43
CA PRO A 3 13.50 21.26 -10.36
C PRO A 3 14.13 20.04 -9.66
N GLY A 4 15.30 20.27 -9.07
CA GLY A 4 16.04 19.31 -8.23
C GLY A 4 16.38 17.99 -8.93
N TRP A 5 16.36 16.89 -8.17
CA TRP A 5 16.73 15.54 -8.64
C TRP A 5 15.94 15.06 -9.87
N ALA A 6 14.66 15.44 -10.01
CA ALA A 6 13.86 15.09 -11.19
C ALA A 6 14.38 15.78 -12.47
N GLY A 7 14.90 17.01 -12.32
CA GLY A 7 15.61 17.71 -13.40
C GLY A 7 16.94 17.06 -13.75
N MET A 8 17.73 16.71 -12.73
CA MET A 8 19.02 16.04 -12.89
C MET A 8 18.89 14.68 -13.59
N ILE A 9 17.91 13.86 -13.20
CA ILE A 9 17.68 12.54 -13.80
C ILE A 9 17.19 12.67 -15.24
N ARG A 10 16.30 13.62 -15.52
CA ARG A 10 15.88 13.91 -16.90
C ARG A 10 17.04 14.39 -17.76
N TRP A 11 17.95 15.20 -17.21
CA TRP A 11 19.17 15.60 -17.93
C TRP A 11 20.09 14.38 -18.17
N ARG A 12 20.27 13.50 -17.19
CA ARG A 12 21.05 12.26 -17.34
C ARG A 12 20.43 11.28 -18.34
N SER A 13 19.10 11.14 -18.37
CA SER A 13 18.41 10.26 -19.33
C SER A 13 18.51 10.76 -20.77
N GLN A 14 18.72 12.07 -20.96
CA GLN A 14 19.03 12.64 -22.27
C GLN A 14 20.46 12.35 -22.75
N GLN A 15 21.35 11.93 -21.83
CA GLN A 15 22.77 11.70 -22.08
C GLN A 15 23.16 10.21 -21.99
N SER A 16 22.25 9.33 -21.57
CA SER A 16 22.50 7.89 -21.34
C SER A 16 21.41 7.03 -21.97
N ILE A 17 21.78 5.85 -22.46
CA ILE A 17 20.87 4.87 -23.12
C ILE A 17 20.20 3.94 -22.10
N GLN A 18 20.69 3.89 -20.85
CA GLN A 18 20.24 2.95 -19.81
C GLN A 18 19.28 3.61 -18.81
N GLU A 19 18.02 3.82 -19.21
CA GLU A 19 16.99 4.46 -18.36
C GLU A 19 16.67 3.67 -17.07
N GLN A 20 16.79 2.33 -17.11
CA GLN A 20 16.47 1.47 -15.96
C GLN A 20 17.45 1.66 -14.79
N GLU A 21 18.74 1.87 -15.06
CA GLU A 21 19.75 2.11 -14.03
C GLU A 21 19.52 3.46 -13.33
N LEU A 22 19.12 4.48 -14.07
CA LEU A 22 18.83 5.82 -13.53
C LEU A 22 17.65 5.82 -12.55
N LEU A 23 16.63 4.99 -12.78
CA LEU A 23 15.50 4.84 -11.86
C LEU A 23 15.91 4.13 -10.56
N ILE A 24 16.79 3.13 -10.65
CA ILE A 24 17.32 2.43 -9.48
C ILE A 24 18.20 3.38 -8.66
N GLU A 25 19.08 4.15 -9.32
CA GLU A 25 19.88 5.19 -8.66
C GLU A 25 19.01 6.24 -7.97
N TYR A 26 17.96 6.72 -8.65
CA TYR A 26 17.01 7.66 -8.05
C TYR A 26 16.34 7.09 -6.81
N LEU A 27 15.87 5.85 -6.89
CA LEU A 27 15.22 5.18 -5.78
C LEU A 27 16.19 4.96 -4.62
N ALA A 28 17.44 4.58 -4.91
CA ALA A 28 18.48 4.41 -3.89
C ALA A 28 18.79 5.73 -3.16
N VAL A 29 18.93 6.84 -3.90
CA VAL A 29 19.09 8.18 -3.32
C VAL A 29 17.85 8.57 -2.51
N ARG A 30 16.65 8.29 -3.05
CA ARG A 30 15.37 8.57 -2.38
C ARG A 30 15.31 7.90 -1.01
N ILE A 31 15.48 6.58 -1.00
CA ILE A 31 15.42 5.74 0.20
C ILE A 31 16.53 6.13 1.18
N SER A 32 17.75 6.35 0.71
CA SER A 32 18.89 6.68 1.59
C SER A 32 18.69 8.01 2.30
N MET A 33 18.22 9.04 1.59
CA MET A 33 18.00 10.35 2.19
C MET A 33 16.77 10.37 3.10
N GLU A 34 15.68 9.69 2.69
CA GLU A 34 14.52 9.48 3.58
C GLU A 34 14.93 8.74 4.85
N LEU A 35 15.72 7.67 4.74
CA LEU A 35 16.22 6.95 5.90
C LEU A 35 17.09 7.86 6.77
N ALA A 36 18.04 8.61 6.21
CA ALA A 36 18.92 9.49 6.98
C ALA A 36 18.16 10.58 7.74
N ILE A 37 17.15 11.20 7.11
CA ILE A 37 16.39 12.32 7.68
C ILE A 37 15.29 11.83 8.63
N VAL A 38 14.63 10.72 8.31
CA VAL A 38 13.43 10.24 9.02
C VAL A 38 13.76 9.26 10.15
N LYS A 39 14.83 8.44 10.03
CA LYS A 39 15.19 7.40 11.01
C LYS A 39 15.34 7.89 12.46
N PRO A 40 15.92 9.07 12.76
CA PRO A 40 16.01 9.55 14.15
C PRO A 40 14.65 9.82 14.81
N TYR A 41 13.59 9.99 14.00
CA TYR A 41 12.25 10.41 14.45
C TYR A 41 11.18 9.31 14.29
N LEU A 42 11.55 8.15 13.74
CA LEU A 42 10.66 6.99 13.63
C LEU A 42 10.60 6.24 14.95
N PRO A 43 9.41 5.93 15.50
CA PRO A 43 9.25 5.10 16.69
C PRO A 43 9.42 3.60 16.36
N LEU A 44 10.32 3.27 15.44
CA LEU A 44 10.64 1.90 15.10
C LEU A 44 11.68 1.41 16.10
N LYS A 45 11.26 0.61 17.07
CA LYS A 45 12.19 -0.23 17.82
C LYS A 45 12.91 -1.09 16.79
N ASN A 46 14.20 -0.81 16.56
CA ASN A 46 15.08 -1.68 15.78
C ASN A 46 15.24 -3.00 16.54
N GLN A 47 14.22 -3.85 16.53
CA GLN A 47 14.41 -5.25 16.74
C GLN A 47 15.07 -5.76 15.47
N LYS A 48 16.41 -5.66 15.43
CA LYS A 48 17.19 -6.59 14.61
C LYS A 48 16.92 -7.97 15.20
N VAL A 49 15.84 -8.60 14.76
CA VAL A 49 15.67 -10.03 14.96
C VAL A 49 16.66 -10.66 14.00
N GLU A 50 17.91 -10.80 14.43
CA GLU A 50 18.79 -11.81 13.86
C GLU A 50 18.13 -13.15 14.16
N LYS A 51 17.18 -13.57 13.31
CA LYS A 51 16.64 -14.92 13.33
C LYS A 51 17.78 -15.84 12.94
N LYS A 52 18.55 -16.30 13.92
CA LYS A 52 19.43 -17.46 13.77
C LYS A 52 18.52 -18.67 13.54
N VAL A 53 18.23 -18.97 12.28
CA VAL A 53 17.47 -20.17 11.92
C VAL A 53 18.40 -21.37 12.11
N ALA A 54 18.00 -22.30 12.96
CA ALA A 54 18.76 -23.52 13.16
C ALA A 54 18.75 -24.37 11.88
N ILE A 55 19.91 -24.90 11.48
CA ILE A 55 20.06 -25.78 10.30
C ILE A 55 19.09 -26.96 10.37
N VAL A 56 18.88 -27.52 11.58
CA VAL A 56 17.93 -28.61 11.81
C VAL A 56 16.51 -28.25 11.34
N THR A 57 16.07 -27.00 11.53
CA THR A 57 14.76 -26.52 11.08
C THR A 57 14.68 -26.44 9.55
N LEU A 58 15.78 -26.08 8.89
CA LEU A 58 15.86 -26.04 7.43
C LEU A 58 15.81 -27.45 6.84
N ILE A 59 16.55 -28.40 7.42
CA ILE A 59 16.52 -29.82 7.02
C ILE A 59 15.12 -30.40 7.24
N ALA A 60 14.51 -30.13 8.40
CA ALA A 60 13.16 -30.59 8.69
C ALA A 60 12.15 -30.06 7.65
N SER A 61 12.30 -28.82 7.19
CA SER A 61 11.41 -28.24 6.19
C SER A 61 11.44 -29.01 4.87
N TRP A 62 12.61 -29.48 4.42
CA TRP A 62 12.75 -30.33 3.24
C TRP A 62 12.18 -31.73 3.43
N ILE A 63 12.28 -32.28 4.65
CA ILE A 63 11.68 -33.58 4.95
C ILE A 63 10.15 -33.52 4.94
N TYR A 64 9.57 -32.46 5.53
CA TYR A 64 8.11 -32.33 5.63
C TYR A 64 7.45 -31.83 4.34
N TRP A 65 8.03 -30.83 3.68
CA TRP A 65 7.41 -30.14 2.54
C TRP A 65 8.09 -30.45 1.20
N GLY A 66 9.36 -30.80 1.24
CA GLY A 66 10.16 -31.09 0.04
C GLY A 66 10.14 -32.54 -0.40
N ASN A 67 9.46 -33.42 0.35
CA ASN A 67 9.37 -34.85 0.08
C ASN A 67 10.74 -35.57 0.04
N ILE A 68 11.76 -35.02 0.70
CA ILE A 68 13.11 -35.60 0.79
C ILE A 68 13.21 -36.49 2.02
N SER A 69 13.54 -37.77 1.85
CA SER A 69 13.69 -38.66 3.02
C SER A 69 15.00 -38.40 3.78
N THR A 70 15.05 -38.77 5.06
CA THR A 70 16.29 -38.65 5.86
C THR A 70 17.47 -39.44 5.26
N ARG A 71 17.20 -40.60 4.66
CA ARG A 71 18.23 -41.44 4.01
C ARG A 71 18.75 -40.81 2.73
N GLU A 72 17.86 -40.19 1.96
CA GLU A 72 18.20 -39.47 0.74
C GLU A 72 19.04 -38.24 1.04
N TRP A 73 18.64 -37.46 2.05
CA TRP A 73 19.43 -36.33 2.54
C TRP A 73 20.85 -36.75 2.93
N LEU A 74 21.03 -37.83 3.70
CA LEU A 74 22.35 -38.30 4.15
C LEU A 74 23.24 -38.82 3.01
N ARG A 75 22.66 -39.30 1.92
CA ARG A 75 23.39 -39.81 0.74
C ARG A 75 23.73 -38.72 -0.27
N MET A 76 23.12 -37.55 -0.13
CA MET A 76 23.27 -36.41 -1.01
C MET A 76 24.68 -35.79 -0.88
N PRO A 77 25.31 -35.34 -1.99
CA PRO A 77 26.55 -34.60 -1.94
C PRO A 77 26.45 -33.33 -1.09
N ALA A 78 27.53 -32.98 -0.40
CA ALA A 78 27.56 -31.81 0.48
C ALA A 78 27.26 -30.48 -0.25
N ALA A 79 27.62 -30.38 -1.54
CA ALA A 79 27.30 -29.22 -2.36
C ALA A 79 25.78 -29.04 -2.54
N GLU A 80 25.06 -30.12 -2.85
CA GLU A 80 23.61 -30.10 -3.05
C GLU A 80 22.86 -29.86 -1.73
N GLN A 81 23.32 -30.47 -0.63
CA GLN A 81 22.80 -30.15 0.72
C GLN A 81 22.95 -28.66 1.04
N SER A 82 24.10 -28.05 0.69
CA SER A 82 24.37 -26.63 0.92
C SER A 82 23.43 -25.74 0.12
N GLU A 83 23.17 -26.07 -1.16
CA GLU A 83 22.23 -25.33 -2.00
C GLU A 83 20.79 -25.41 -1.49
N LEU A 84 20.34 -26.59 -1.07
CA LEU A 84 19.01 -26.78 -0.48
C LEU A 84 18.85 -26.02 0.84
N LEU A 85 19.89 -26.02 1.69
CA LEU A 85 19.90 -25.23 2.92
C LEU A 85 19.86 -23.72 2.62
N ALA A 86 20.66 -23.25 1.66
CA ALA A 86 20.66 -21.86 1.23
C ALA A 86 19.32 -21.45 0.62
N PHE A 87 18.68 -22.33 -0.15
CA PHE A 87 17.33 -22.12 -0.65
C PHE A 87 16.33 -22.01 0.49
N ALA A 88 16.26 -22.97 1.41
CA ALA A 88 15.29 -22.94 2.52
C ALA A 88 15.50 -21.74 3.45
N TYR A 89 16.75 -21.30 3.64
CA TYR A 89 17.06 -20.09 4.38
C TYR A 89 16.54 -18.83 3.68
N ARG A 90 16.74 -18.72 2.35
CA ARG A 90 16.25 -17.59 1.56
C ARG A 90 14.72 -17.62 1.40
N PHE A 91 14.13 -18.80 1.24
CA PHE A 91 12.70 -19.03 1.08
C PHE A 91 11.97 -18.93 2.43
N ASP A 92 12.19 -17.80 3.10
CA ASP A 92 11.67 -17.54 4.42
C ASP A 92 10.16 -17.31 4.41
N GLU A 93 9.62 -17.04 5.60
CA GLU A 93 8.21 -16.74 5.77
C GLU A 93 7.72 -15.54 4.95
N ASN A 94 8.55 -14.51 4.76
CA ASN A 94 8.16 -13.31 4.02
C ASN A 94 8.08 -13.60 2.53
N ILE A 95 9.07 -14.29 1.96
CA ILE A 95 9.05 -14.68 0.54
C ILE A 95 7.85 -15.58 0.27
N ARG A 96 7.57 -16.56 1.14
CA ARG A 96 6.40 -17.43 1.01
C ARG A 96 5.09 -16.63 1.01
N ARG A 97 4.90 -15.77 2.00
CA ARG A 97 3.70 -14.91 2.09
C ARG A 97 3.56 -14.01 0.87
N LYS A 98 4.66 -13.44 0.38
CA LYS A 98 4.70 -12.62 -0.82
C LYS A 98 4.25 -13.40 -2.05
N LEU A 99 4.85 -14.56 -2.33
CA LEU A 99 4.49 -15.39 -3.48
C LEU A 99 3.03 -15.83 -3.45
N TRP A 100 2.52 -16.20 -2.27
CA TRP A 100 1.12 -16.55 -2.09
C TRP A 100 0.19 -15.36 -2.34
N LEU A 101 0.57 -14.17 -1.87
CA LEU A 101 -0.19 -12.95 -2.13
C LEU A 101 -0.19 -12.62 -3.63
N GLU A 102 0.97 -12.65 -4.29
CA GLU A 102 1.09 -12.39 -5.73
C GLU A 102 0.24 -13.38 -6.54
N ALA A 103 0.30 -14.67 -6.23
CA ALA A 103 -0.52 -15.68 -6.90
C ALA A 103 -2.03 -15.46 -6.68
N TRP A 104 -2.43 -15.08 -5.46
CA TRP A 104 -3.83 -14.77 -5.14
C TRP A 104 -4.31 -13.52 -5.88
N GLU A 105 -3.50 -12.46 -5.89
CA GLU A 105 -3.80 -11.20 -6.61
C GLU A 105 -3.90 -11.42 -8.12
N GLN A 106 -2.97 -12.19 -8.71
CA GLN A 106 -3.01 -12.56 -10.13
C GLN A 106 -4.28 -13.33 -10.48
N THR A 107 -4.63 -14.33 -9.66
CA THR A 107 -5.86 -15.13 -9.85
C THR A 107 -7.10 -14.23 -9.75
N HIS A 108 -7.15 -13.34 -8.76
CA HIS A 108 -8.24 -12.40 -8.59
C HIS A 108 -8.36 -11.41 -9.77
N ALA A 109 -7.24 -10.89 -10.25
CA ALA A 109 -7.17 -9.97 -11.38
C ALA A 109 -7.69 -10.62 -12.67
N GLU A 110 -7.30 -11.86 -12.95
CA GLU A 110 -7.80 -12.58 -14.14
C GLU A 110 -9.31 -12.84 -14.04
N GLN A 111 -9.80 -13.30 -12.89
CA GLN A 111 -11.24 -13.48 -12.65
C GLN A 111 -12.03 -12.17 -12.81
N LEU A 112 -11.46 -11.04 -12.37
CA LEU A 112 -12.08 -9.73 -12.50
C LEU A 112 -12.10 -9.28 -13.98
N ARG A 113 -11.01 -9.51 -14.71
CA ARG A 113 -10.88 -9.21 -16.13
C ARG A 113 -11.94 -9.95 -16.95
N GLU A 114 -12.14 -11.24 -16.71
CA GLU A 114 -13.19 -12.04 -17.35
C GLU A 114 -14.60 -11.49 -17.04
N LYS A 115 -14.86 -11.10 -15.79
CA LYS A 115 -16.16 -10.51 -15.38
C LYS A 115 -16.42 -9.16 -16.06
N ILE A 116 -15.41 -8.31 -16.20
CA ILE A 116 -15.56 -7.02 -16.88
C ILE A 116 -15.80 -7.23 -18.38
N ALA A 117 -15.02 -8.09 -19.03
CA ALA A 117 -15.16 -8.37 -20.45
C ALA A 117 -16.52 -9.01 -20.80
N SER A 118 -17.02 -9.92 -19.95
CA SER A 118 -18.35 -10.52 -20.14
C SER A 118 -19.49 -9.53 -19.92
N LYS A 119 -19.39 -8.62 -18.94
CA LYS A 119 -20.43 -7.61 -18.68
C LYS A 119 -20.54 -6.56 -19.80
N GLN A 120 -19.43 -6.20 -20.45
CA GLN A 120 -19.45 -5.32 -21.63
C GLN A 120 -20.28 -5.89 -22.78
N ARG A 121 -20.30 -7.22 -22.96
CA ARG A 121 -21.10 -7.88 -24.01
C ARG A 121 -22.60 -7.87 -23.71
N ALA A 122 -22.99 -7.89 -22.43
CA ALA A 122 -24.40 -7.85 -22.00
C ALA A 122 -25.01 -6.44 -22.00
N ALA A 123 -24.19 -5.38 -22.07
CA ALA A 123 -24.64 -3.98 -21.97
C ALA A 123 -25.35 -3.44 -23.24
N ASN A 124 -25.44 -4.25 -24.30
CA ASN A 124 -26.12 -3.86 -25.54
C ASN A 124 -27.66 -3.89 -25.48
N ASP A 125 -28.23 -4.38 -24.38
CA ASP A 125 -29.68 -4.44 -24.18
C ASP A 125 -30.14 -3.40 -23.15
N LYS A 126 -30.05 -2.12 -23.53
CA LYS A 126 -30.43 -1.00 -22.64
C LYS A 126 -31.94 -0.97 -22.44
N LYS A 127 -32.41 -1.62 -21.37
CA LYS A 127 -33.78 -1.49 -20.88
C LYS A 127 -34.04 -0.03 -20.47
N ARG A 128 -35.23 0.49 -20.81
CA ARG A 128 -35.66 1.84 -20.44
C ARG A 128 -35.71 1.98 -18.92
N VAL A 129 -34.89 2.87 -18.35
CA VAL A 129 -34.83 3.14 -16.91
C VAL A 129 -36.18 3.67 -16.41
N VAL A 130 -36.70 3.08 -15.34
CA VAL A 130 -37.99 3.45 -14.71
C VAL A 130 -37.78 4.31 -13.46
N ALA A 131 -36.67 4.14 -12.74
CA ALA A 131 -36.30 5.02 -11.64
C ALA A 131 -34.78 5.12 -11.47
N GLN A 132 -34.34 6.29 -11.00
CA GLN A 132 -32.96 6.57 -10.63
C GLN A 132 -32.90 6.84 -9.12
N LEU A 133 -31.97 6.19 -8.43
CA LEU A 133 -31.84 6.28 -6.97
C LEU A 133 -30.42 6.68 -6.58
N ALA A 134 -30.28 7.63 -5.66
CA ALA A 134 -28.98 8.04 -5.12
C ALA A 134 -28.73 7.35 -3.77
N PHE A 135 -27.56 6.73 -3.63
CA PHE A 135 -27.09 6.05 -2.42
C PHE A 135 -25.74 6.62 -2.00
N CYS A 136 -25.38 6.47 -0.73
CA CYS A 136 -24.02 6.78 -0.28
C CYS A 136 -22.97 6.02 -1.11
N ILE A 137 -21.83 6.62 -1.43
CA ILE A 137 -20.66 5.94 -2.06
C ILE A 137 -19.98 4.89 -1.14
N ASP A 138 -20.64 4.54 -0.04
CA ASP A 138 -20.16 3.57 0.92
C ASP A 138 -20.32 2.14 0.36
N VAL A 139 -19.25 1.35 0.43
CA VAL A 139 -19.20 -0.04 -0.06
C VAL A 139 -20.25 -0.94 0.59
N ARG A 140 -20.77 -0.58 1.77
CA ARG A 140 -21.86 -1.30 2.45
C ARG A 140 -23.20 -1.17 1.71
N SER A 141 -23.39 -0.10 0.92
CA SER A 141 -24.61 0.08 0.11
C SER A 141 -24.60 -0.75 -1.18
N GLU A 142 -23.42 -1.20 -1.62
CA GLU A 142 -23.21 -1.88 -2.90
C GLU A 142 -24.04 -3.17 -3.07
N PRO A 143 -24.14 -4.07 -2.06
CA PRO A 143 -24.99 -5.26 -2.20
C PRO A 143 -26.46 -4.93 -2.44
N PHE A 144 -26.98 -3.89 -1.76
CA PHE A 144 -28.36 -3.45 -1.92
C PHE A 144 -28.60 -2.82 -3.28
N ARG A 145 -27.71 -1.90 -3.70
CA ARG A 145 -27.75 -1.27 -5.03
C ARG A 145 -27.77 -2.32 -6.14
N ARG A 146 -26.84 -3.28 -6.10
CA ARG A 146 -26.75 -4.36 -7.09
C ARG A 146 -27.98 -5.27 -7.09
N HIS A 147 -28.59 -5.52 -5.93
CA HIS A 147 -29.81 -6.30 -5.87
C HIS A 147 -30.98 -5.53 -6.49
N LEU A 148 -31.09 -4.24 -6.19
CA LEU A 148 -32.12 -3.35 -6.75
C LEU A 148 -32.00 -3.24 -8.28
N GLU A 149 -30.80 -3.00 -8.82
CA GLU A 149 -30.55 -2.98 -10.27
C GLU A 149 -30.86 -4.31 -10.97
N LYS A 150 -30.81 -5.45 -10.24
CA LYS A 150 -31.17 -6.76 -10.79
C LYS A 150 -32.68 -7.01 -10.83
N LEU A 151 -33.45 -6.38 -9.95
CA LEU A 151 -34.91 -6.60 -9.84
C LEU A 151 -35.70 -5.93 -10.97
N GLY A 152 -35.15 -4.91 -11.61
CA GLY A 152 -35.85 -4.16 -12.64
C GLY A 152 -34.97 -3.14 -13.34
N PRO A 153 -35.54 -2.32 -14.23
CA PRO A 153 -34.82 -1.26 -14.93
C PRO A 153 -34.59 -0.05 -14.00
N PHE A 154 -33.90 -0.28 -12.90
CA PHE A 154 -33.52 0.73 -11.93
C PHE A 154 -32.04 1.06 -12.09
N GLU A 155 -31.69 2.33 -11.92
CA GLU A 155 -30.30 2.79 -11.99
C GLU A 155 -29.90 3.43 -10.66
N THR A 156 -28.72 3.10 -10.16
CA THR A 156 -28.23 3.61 -8.87
C THR A 156 -26.99 4.49 -9.03
N PHE A 157 -26.97 5.62 -8.33
CA PHE A 157 -25.86 6.57 -8.30
C PHE A 157 -25.25 6.63 -6.91
N GLY A 158 -23.93 6.84 -6.86
CA GLY A 158 -23.21 7.09 -5.62
C GLY A 158 -23.10 8.59 -5.34
N ILE A 159 -23.51 9.04 -4.16
CA ILE A 159 -23.28 10.39 -3.65
C ILE A 159 -22.52 10.34 -2.33
N ALA A 160 -21.72 11.37 -2.05
CA ALA A 160 -21.13 11.52 -0.72
C ALA A 160 -22.25 11.63 0.33
N GLY A 161 -22.34 10.62 1.18
CA GLY A 161 -23.28 10.62 2.29
C GLY A 161 -22.82 11.60 3.38
N PHE A 162 -23.78 12.24 4.03
CA PHE A 162 -23.53 13.03 5.22
C PHE A 162 -24.16 12.33 6.42
N PHE A 163 -23.36 12.07 7.46
CA PHE A 163 -23.83 11.38 8.67
C PHE A 163 -24.74 12.25 9.56
N GLY A 164 -25.19 13.41 9.08
CA GLY A 164 -26.04 14.31 9.86
C GLY A 164 -25.30 15.06 10.97
N LEU A 165 -23.96 14.93 11.06
CA LEU A 165 -23.15 15.50 12.12
C LEU A 165 -22.24 16.60 11.57
N PRO A 166 -22.66 17.89 11.64
CA PRO A 166 -21.90 18.99 11.04
C PRO A 166 -20.71 19.36 11.93
N ILE A 167 -19.59 18.67 11.71
CA ILE A 167 -18.35 18.80 12.49
C ILE A 167 -17.31 19.60 11.72
N ALA A 168 -16.65 20.53 12.40
CA ALA A 168 -15.34 21.02 12.00
C ALA A 168 -14.23 20.32 12.79
N THR A 169 -13.16 19.91 12.13
CA THR A 169 -12.02 19.21 12.75
C THR A 169 -10.78 20.11 12.74
N SER A 170 -10.09 20.19 13.87
CA SER A 170 -8.80 20.88 14.00
C SER A 170 -7.72 19.84 14.29
N GLU A 171 -6.81 19.67 13.32
CA GLU A 171 -5.65 18.77 13.44
C GLU A 171 -4.76 19.17 14.61
N LEU A 172 -4.03 18.20 15.15
CA LEU A 172 -3.07 18.43 16.21
C LEU A 172 -2.00 19.45 15.76
N GLY A 173 -1.86 20.53 16.53
CA GLY A 173 -0.92 21.62 16.28
C GLY A 173 -1.37 22.62 15.22
N SER A 174 -2.57 22.47 14.65
CA SER A 174 -3.16 23.44 13.74
C SER A 174 -4.06 24.43 14.48
N ASN A 175 -4.00 25.70 14.10
CA ASN A 175 -4.96 26.72 14.51
C ASN A 175 -6.16 26.81 13.55
N ASP A 176 -6.06 26.16 12.39
CA ASP A 176 -7.13 26.14 11.39
C ASP A 176 -8.12 25.01 11.67
N SER A 177 -9.34 25.21 11.18
CA SER A 177 -10.43 24.24 11.32
C SER A 177 -10.95 23.84 9.95
N HIS A 178 -11.01 22.53 9.70
CA HIS A 178 -11.51 21.96 8.45
C HIS A 178 -12.99 21.56 8.59
N PRO A 179 -13.92 22.16 7.81
CA PRO A 179 -15.32 21.75 7.83
C PRO A 179 -15.51 20.38 7.17
N SER A 180 -15.69 19.33 7.98
CA SER A 180 -15.97 17.95 7.54
C SER A 180 -17.47 17.73 7.34
N LEU A 181 -18.10 18.54 6.49
CA LEU A 181 -19.55 18.53 6.23
C LEU A 181 -19.89 19.04 4.81
N PRO A 182 -21.11 18.79 4.30
CA PRO A 182 -21.58 19.35 3.05
C PRO A 182 -21.47 20.88 3.01
N VAL A 183 -21.06 21.43 1.87
CA VAL A 183 -20.79 22.87 1.66
C VAL A 183 -21.97 23.80 2.00
N ILE A 184 -23.20 23.27 1.94
CA ILE A 184 -24.44 24.03 2.20
C ILE A 184 -24.68 24.23 3.71
N LEU A 185 -24.04 23.43 4.56
CA LEU A 185 -24.24 23.46 6.01
C LEU A 185 -23.13 24.26 6.70
N LYS A 186 -23.43 24.78 7.89
CA LYS A 186 -22.43 25.37 8.79
C LYS A 186 -22.08 24.37 9.91
N PRO A 187 -20.83 24.32 10.38
CA PRO A 187 -20.46 23.47 11.52
C PRO A 187 -21.28 23.82 12.77
N LYS A 188 -21.70 22.81 13.53
CA LYS A 188 -22.31 22.96 14.87
C LYS A 188 -21.44 22.40 15.98
N HIS A 189 -20.48 21.54 15.65
CA HIS A 189 -19.54 20.94 16.59
C HIS A 189 -18.11 21.15 16.09
N GLN A 190 -17.17 21.27 17.02
CA GLN A 190 -15.74 21.31 16.72
C GLN A 190 -15.03 20.18 17.46
N ILE A 191 -14.28 19.36 16.72
CA ILE A 191 -13.40 18.33 17.28
C ILE A 191 -11.98 18.85 17.15
N LYS A 192 -11.29 18.97 18.27
CA LYS A 192 -9.89 19.38 18.31
C LYS A 192 -9.04 18.22 18.79
N GLU A 193 -8.03 17.85 18.01
CA GLU A 193 -7.04 16.88 18.45
C GLU A 193 -6.14 17.51 19.52
N LEU A 194 -5.93 16.77 20.61
CA LEU A 194 -5.13 17.18 21.76
C LEU A 194 -4.21 16.02 22.16
N THR A 195 -3.05 16.35 22.73
CA THR A 195 -2.09 15.39 23.28
C THR A 195 -1.31 16.08 24.39
N ASP A 196 -0.60 15.31 25.22
CA ASP A 196 0.26 15.86 26.27
C ASP A 196 1.49 16.56 25.68
N GLU A 197 2.07 17.53 26.41
CA GLU A 197 3.16 18.37 25.88
C GLU A 197 4.37 17.57 25.36
N ASN A 198 4.71 16.46 26.01
CA ASN A 198 5.83 15.61 25.63
C ASN A 198 5.58 14.90 24.28
N GLU A 199 4.36 14.41 24.08
CA GLU A 199 3.95 13.77 22.83
C GLU A 199 3.78 14.80 21.70
N PHE A 200 3.31 16.01 22.03
CA PHE A 200 3.16 17.11 21.09
C PHE A 200 4.49 17.51 20.45
N LYS A 201 5.56 17.68 21.26
CA LYS A 201 6.90 17.99 20.74
C LYS A 201 7.41 16.91 19.80
N SER A 202 7.21 15.64 20.17
CA SER A 202 7.59 14.50 19.34
C SER A 202 6.82 14.45 18.01
N TYR A 203 5.52 14.75 18.04
CA TYR A 203 4.68 14.87 16.85
C TYR A 203 5.12 16.01 15.94
N GLU A 204 5.36 17.21 16.48
CA GLU A 204 5.84 18.38 15.72
C GLU A 204 7.17 18.09 15.03
N GLN A 205 8.11 17.44 15.72
CA GLN A 205 9.37 17.00 15.13
C GLN A 205 9.14 16.06 13.95
N ARG A 206 8.28 15.04 14.09
CA ARG A 206 7.93 14.11 13.00
C ARG A 206 7.27 14.82 11.81
N LYS A 207 6.32 15.73 12.05
CA LYS A 207 5.63 16.50 11.00
C LYS A 207 6.61 17.36 10.21
N ARG A 208 7.54 18.03 10.90
CA ARG A 208 8.61 18.84 10.29
C ARG A 208 9.59 17.99 9.50
N VAL A 209 9.92 16.80 9.96
CA VAL A 209 10.82 15.88 9.26
C VAL A 209 10.20 15.41 7.93
N GLY A 210 8.92 15.02 7.94
CA GLY A 210 8.20 14.66 6.72
C GLY A 210 8.14 15.80 5.69
N SER A 211 7.89 17.04 6.15
CA SER A 211 7.89 18.21 5.26
C SER A 211 9.30 18.58 4.79
N SER A 212 10.32 18.44 5.65
CA SER A 212 11.74 18.70 5.33
C SER A 212 12.24 17.75 4.25
N VAL A 213 11.96 16.45 4.34
CA VAL A 213 12.30 15.49 3.26
C VAL A 213 11.72 15.97 1.93
N ARG A 214 10.42 16.29 1.91
CA ARG A 214 9.74 16.74 0.67
C ARG A 214 10.38 18.01 0.13
N TYR A 215 10.73 18.95 1.01
CA TYR A 215 11.37 20.20 0.64
C TYR A 215 12.79 19.97 0.10
N THR A 216 13.66 19.28 0.85
CA THR A 216 15.04 18.97 0.47
C THR A 216 15.11 18.28 -0.89
N PHE A 217 14.21 17.34 -1.18
CA PHE A 217 14.15 16.70 -2.50
C PHE A 217 13.72 17.64 -3.64
N LYS A 218 12.88 18.63 -3.35
CA LYS A 218 12.47 19.63 -4.34
C LYS A 218 13.54 20.69 -4.58
N THR A 219 14.40 20.96 -3.59
CA THR A 219 15.33 22.10 -3.61
C THR A 219 16.80 21.75 -3.77
N MET A 220 17.24 20.53 -3.44
CA MET A 220 18.61 20.09 -3.72
C MET A 220 18.84 19.97 -5.23
N LYS A 221 19.82 20.72 -5.72
CA LYS A 221 20.34 20.70 -7.09
C LYS A 221 21.32 19.55 -7.29
#